data_AF-A0A4P5T6K5-F1
#
_entry.id   AF-A0A4P5T6K5-F1
#
_cell.length_a   1.000
_cell.length_b   1.000
_cell.length_c   1.000
_cell.angle_alpha   90.00
_cell.angle_beta   90.00
_cell.angle_gamma   90.00
#
_symmetry.space_group_name_H-M   'P 1'
#
loop_
_entity.id
_entity.type
_entity.pdbx_description
1 polymer ?
#
loop_
_entity_poly.entity_id
_entity_poly.type
_entity_poly.pdbx_seq_one_letter_code
_entity_poly.pdbx_strand_id
1 'polypeptide(L)'
;MKNAARILLLIGCTFSLLGFQCEKQVNGPLLKGKLAVNGICSNITITLVEGNLDPGQFENNWTDPTTGITYQNAFRLANPCQFPSHIREGNEFYFRVTTRVNETCATCLAYYPTPQTALAIQVE
;
A
#
# COMPACT_ATOMS: atom_id res chain seq x y z
N MET A 1 31.76 61.22 -24.10
CA MET A 1 31.72 60.71 -22.71
C MET A 1 30.80 59.51 -22.70
N LYS A 2 31.34 58.35 -22.31
CA LYS A 2 30.68 57.04 -22.29
C LYS A 2 29.52 57.08 -21.29
N ASN A 3 28.40 56.42 -21.59
CA ASN A 3 27.68 55.64 -20.58
C ASN A 3 27.04 54.44 -21.28
N ALA A 4 27.45 53.28 -20.81
CA ALA A 4 27.40 52.02 -21.50
C ALA A 4 26.07 51.29 -21.27
N ALA A 5 25.75 50.47 -22.27
CA ALA A 5 24.93 49.26 -22.24
C ALA A 5 24.84 48.63 -20.84
N ARG A 6 23.61 48.44 -20.33
CA ARG A 6 22.87 47.16 -20.38
C ARG A 6 23.58 46.00 -19.65
N ILE A 7 22.74 45.30 -18.88
CA ILE A 7 22.76 43.85 -18.60
C ILE A 7 23.39 43.38 -17.27
N LEU A 8 22.51 42.73 -16.51
CA LEU A 8 22.70 41.67 -15.49
C LEU A 8 23.32 42.03 -14.12
N LEU A 9 22.49 41.93 -13.06
CA LEU A 9 22.57 40.84 -12.06
C LEU A 9 21.50 41.03 -10.97
N LEU A 10 20.27 40.59 -11.27
CA LEU A 10 19.31 40.22 -10.23
C LEU A 10 19.77 38.86 -9.67
N ILE A 11 20.59 38.89 -8.63
CA ILE A 11 20.93 37.68 -7.84
C ILE A 11 19.70 37.40 -6.96
N GLY A 12 18.69 36.81 -7.57
CA GLY A 12 17.53 36.26 -6.88
C GLY A 12 17.95 35.04 -6.09
N CYS A 13 17.85 35.14 -4.76
CA CYS A 13 17.79 33.99 -3.86
C CYS A 13 16.53 33.16 -4.19
N THR A 14 16.63 32.28 -5.17
CA THR A 14 15.69 31.17 -5.37
C THR A 14 16.50 29.90 -5.55
N PHE A 15 17.26 29.53 -4.52
CA PHE A 15 17.74 28.16 -4.37
C PHE A 15 16.51 27.35 -3.93
N SER A 16 15.69 27.03 -4.92
CA SER A 16 14.51 26.20 -4.79
C SER A 16 14.91 24.91 -4.08
N LEU A 17 14.20 24.62 -3.00
CA LEU A 17 14.21 23.36 -2.29
C LEU A 17 13.90 22.25 -3.30
N LEU A 18 14.94 21.67 -3.89
CA LEU A 18 14.88 20.34 -4.50
C LEU A 18 14.78 19.36 -3.33
N GLY A 19 13.60 19.30 -2.73
CA GLY A 19 13.22 18.15 -1.93
C GLY A 19 13.19 16.96 -2.87
N PHE A 20 14.28 16.20 -2.92
CA PHE A 20 14.27 14.85 -3.47
C PHE A 20 13.15 14.10 -2.74
N GLN A 21 12.01 13.95 -3.40
CA GLN A 21 10.98 13.02 -2.96
C GLN A 21 11.60 11.64 -3.08
N CYS A 22 12.09 11.13 -1.95
CA CYS A 22 12.62 9.79 -1.85
C CYS A 22 11.43 8.84 -2.06
N GLU A 23 11.25 8.35 -3.29
CA GLU A 23 10.28 7.30 -3.58
C GLU A 23 10.73 6.04 -2.83
N LYS A 24 10.01 5.71 -1.76
CA LYS A 24 10.16 4.42 -1.07
C LYS A 24 9.98 3.32 -2.12
N GLN A 25 11.07 2.62 -2.39
CA GLN A 25 11.17 1.65 -3.47
C GLN A 25 10.22 0.48 -3.21
N VAL A 26 9.46 0.11 -4.23
CA VAL A 26 8.70 -1.14 -4.28
C VAL A 26 9.71 -2.20 -4.70
N ASN A 27 10.35 -2.84 -3.72
CA ASN A 27 11.37 -3.85 -3.96
C ASN A 27 10.85 -5.19 -3.46
N GLY A 28 10.89 -6.21 -4.31
CA GLY A 28 10.51 -7.57 -3.94
C GLY A 28 9.96 -8.39 -5.11
N PRO A 29 9.75 -9.70 -4.91
CA PRO A 29 9.14 -10.57 -5.92
C PRO A 29 7.72 -10.10 -6.25
N LEU A 30 7.29 -10.37 -7.48
CA LEU A 30 5.89 -10.22 -7.86
C LEU A 30 5.11 -11.39 -7.26
N LEU A 31 4.07 -11.11 -6.50
CA LEU A 31 3.25 -12.09 -5.81
C LEU A 31 1.84 -12.06 -6.37
N LYS A 32 1.14 -13.20 -6.32
CA LYS A 32 -0.28 -13.27 -6.68
C LYS A 32 -1.11 -13.44 -5.42
N GLY A 33 -2.06 -12.55 -5.23
CA GLY A 33 -3.01 -12.57 -4.13
C GLY A 33 -4.44 -12.76 -4.61
N LYS A 34 -5.33 -13.04 -3.67
CA LYS A 34 -6.77 -13.02 -3.87
C LYS A 34 -7.43 -12.19 -2.78
N LEU A 35 -8.38 -11.32 -3.17
CA LEU A 35 -9.17 -10.56 -2.20
C LEU A 35 -10.15 -11.53 -1.54
N ALA A 36 -9.83 -11.99 -0.33
CA ALA A 36 -10.61 -13.00 0.36
C ALA A 36 -11.83 -12.41 1.07
N VAL A 37 -11.64 -11.26 1.72
CA VAL A 37 -12.71 -10.50 2.38
C VAL A 37 -12.47 -9.01 2.19
N ASN A 38 -13.52 -8.29 1.80
CA ASN A 38 -13.58 -6.83 1.72
C ASN A 38 -14.57 -6.33 2.77
N GLY A 39 -14.12 -6.36 4.03
CA GLY A 39 -14.94 -5.98 5.18
C GLY A 39 -15.25 -4.48 5.21
N ILE A 40 -16.22 -4.12 6.05
CA ILE A 40 -16.57 -2.72 6.30
C ILE A 40 -15.35 -1.92 6.79
N CYS A 41 -15.32 -0.62 6.49
CA CYS A 41 -14.21 0.26 6.87
C CYS A 41 -12.84 -0.18 6.34
N SER A 42 -12.82 -0.82 5.16
CA SER A 42 -11.60 -1.30 4.51
C SER A 42 -10.79 -2.29 5.37
N ASN A 43 -11.48 -3.05 6.22
CA ASN A 43 -10.92 -4.22 6.89
C ASN A 43 -10.78 -5.35 5.86
N ILE A 44 -9.69 -5.30 5.11
CA ILE A 44 -9.41 -6.16 3.96
C ILE A 44 -8.52 -7.33 4.38
N THR A 45 -8.95 -8.53 4.01
CA THR A 45 -8.16 -9.77 4.13
C THR A 45 -7.78 -10.27 2.75
N ILE A 46 -6.50 -10.57 2.57
CA ILE A 46 -5.93 -11.09 1.32
C ILE A 46 -5.29 -12.44 1.60
N THR A 47 -5.43 -13.39 0.68
CA THR A 47 -4.74 -14.68 0.71
C THR A 47 -3.66 -14.72 -0.34
N LEU A 48 -2.47 -15.24 0.00
CA LEU A 48 -1.41 -15.53 -0.97
C LEU A 48 -1.79 -16.75 -1.83
N VAL A 49 -1.79 -16.57 -3.15
CA VAL A 49 -2.06 -17.62 -4.14
C VAL A 49 -0.77 -18.15 -4.76
N GLU A 50 0.16 -17.26 -5.11
CA GLU A 50 1.42 -17.62 -5.76
C GLU A 50 2.58 -16.75 -5.25
N GLY A 51 3.75 -17.36 -5.10
CA GLY A 51 4.97 -16.73 -4.60
C GLY A 51 5.30 -17.15 -3.17
N ASN A 52 6.24 -16.46 -2.55
CA ASN A 52 6.70 -16.76 -1.19
C ASN A 52 6.73 -15.48 -0.34
N LEU A 53 6.14 -15.56 0.84
CA LEU A 53 6.23 -14.56 1.90
C LEU A 53 7.01 -15.16 3.06
N ASP A 54 7.70 -14.32 3.83
CA ASP A 54 8.44 -14.79 4.99
C ASP A 54 7.48 -15.30 6.08
N PRO A 55 7.84 -16.34 6.85
CA PRO A 55 7.05 -16.78 7.99
C PRO A 55 6.73 -15.60 8.94
N GLY A 56 5.47 -15.49 9.37
CA GLY A 56 5.01 -14.40 10.23
C GLY A 56 4.44 -13.19 9.47
N GLN A 57 4.57 -13.15 8.15
CA GLN A 57 3.89 -12.14 7.31
C GLN A 57 2.44 -12.50 6.99
N PHE A 58 2.03 -13.73 7.27
CA PHE A 58 0.68 -14.24 7.07
C PHE A 58 0.35 -15.30 8.10
N GLU A 59 -0.94 -15.57 8.27
CA GLU A 59 -1.46 -16.70 9.02
C GLU A 59 -1.72 -17.87 8.07
N ASN A 60 -1.12 -19.02 8.35
CA ASN A 60 -1.35 -20.24 7.57
C ASN A 60 -2.84 -20.59 7.48
N ASN A 61 -3.56 -20.43 8.59
CA ASN A 61 -4.99 -20.68 8.70
C ASN A 61 -5.62 -19.54 9.49
N TRP A 62 -6.42 -18.71 8.82
CA TRP A 62 -7.27 -17.70 9.48
C TRP A 62 -8.73 -18.05 9.24
N THR A 63 -9.51 -18.12 10.32
CA THR A 63 -10.96 -18.35 10.22
C THR A 63 -11.68 -17.04 10.47
N ASP A 64 -12.48 -16.60 9.50
CA ASP A 64 -13.36 -15.45 9.69
C ASP A 64 -14.42 -15.81 10.74
N PRO A 65 -14.41 -15.18 11.93
CA PRO A 65 -15.35 -15.52 13.00
C PRO A 65 -16.79 -15.10 12.68
N THR A 66 -17.01 -14.27 11.66
CA THR A 66 -18.34 -13.83 11.21
C THR A 66 -19.01 -14.89 10.33
N THR A 67 -18.23 -15.57 9.49
CA THR A 67 -18.75 -16.51 8.46
C THR A 67 -18.39 -17.97 8.74
N GLY A 68 -17.37 -18.23 9.58
CA GLY A 68 -16.83 -19.55 9.84
C GLY A 68 -15.94 -20.10 8.72
N ILE A 69 -15.68 -19.32 7.66
CA ILE A 69 -14.83 -19.74 6.54
C ILE A 69 -13.35 -19.63 6.92
N THR A 70 -12.59 -20.69 6.68
CA THR A 70 -11.14 -20.69 6.87
C THR A 70 -10.41 -20.38 5.56
N TYR A 71 -9.54 -19.38 5.62
CA TYR A 71 -8.67 -18.94 4.53
C TYR A 71 -7.22 -19.35 4.81
N GLN A 72 -6.54 -19.85 3.78
CA GLN A 72 -5.13 -20.22 3.87
C GLN A 72 -4.24 -19.03 3.51
N ASN A 73 -3.08 -18.94 4.15
CA ASN A 73 -2.05 -17.92 3.87
C ASN A 73 -2.61 -16.48 3.87
N ALA A 74 -3.40 -16.15 4.89
CA ALA A 74 -4.16 -14.91 4.97
C ALA A 74 -3.43 -13.82 5.76
N PHE A 75 -3.54 -12.58 5.32
CA PHE A 75 -3.03 -11.40 6.04
C PHE A 75 -3.98 -10.21 5.88
N ARG A 76 -3.95 -9.29 6.86
CA ARG A 76 -4.64 -8.01 6.79
C ARG A 76 -3.88 -7.04 5.89
N LEU A 77 -4.59 -6.30 5.06
CA LEU A 77 -4.00 -5.17 4.32
C LEU A 77 -3.68 -3.99 5.26
N ALA A 78 -2.42 -3.57 5.33
CA ALA A 78 -1.97 -2.50 6.23
C ALA A 78 -2.12 -1.08 5.63
N ASN A 79 -2.27 -0.95 4.31
CA ASN A 79 -2.41 0.32 3.60
C ASN A 79 -3.68 0.33 2.71
N PRO A 80 -4.87 0.17 3.30
CA PRO A 80 -6.10 -0.06 2.55
C PRO A 80 -6.54 1.09 1.62
N CYS A 81 -6.12 2.33 1.89
CA CYS A 81 -6.51 3.47 1.04
C CYS A 81 -5.92 3.45 -0.37
N GLN A 82 -4.78 2.77 -0.56
CA GLN A 82 -4.14 2.63 -1.86
C GLN A 82 -4.71 1.43 -2.64
N PHE A 83 -5.63 0.69 -2.06
CA PHE A 83 -6.16 -0.52 -2.67
C PHE A 83 -7.14 -0.16 -3.80
N PRO A 84 -6.96 -0.67 -5.03
CA PRO A 84 -7.81 -0.28 -6.15
C PRO A 84 -9.26 -0.75 -5.96
N SER A 85 -10.20 0.19 -6.07
CA SER A 85 -11.63 -0.06 -5.85
C SER A 85 -12.30 -0.98 -6.89
N HIS A 86 -11.61 -1.26 -8.00
CA HIS A 86 -12.11 -2.17 -9.04
C HIS A 86 -11.88 -3.65 -8.71
N ILE A 87 -10.99 -3.98 -7.77
CA ILE A 87 -10.74 -5.35 -7.32
C ILE A 87 -11.82 -5.74 -6.32
N ARG A 88 -12.54 -6.82 -6.63
CA ARG A 88 -13.67 -7.32 -5.83
C ARG A 88 -13.32 -8.62 -5.13
N GLU A 89 -14.11 -8.98 -4.10
CA GLU A 89 -13.94 -10.25 -3.41
C GLU A 89 -13.92 -11.41 -4.40
N GLY A 90 -13.03 -12.36 -4.17
CA GLY A 90 -12.78 -13.48 -5.06
C GLY A 90 -11.84 -13.18 -6.23
N ASN A 91 -11.53 -11.92 -6.55
CA ASN A 91 -10.59 -11.59 -7.62
C ASN A 91 -9.15 -11.88 -7.21
N GLU A 92 -8.39 -12.39 -8.18
CA GLU A 92 -6.94 -12.51 -8.08
C GLU A 92 -6.27 -11.29 -8.69
N PHE A 93 -5.15 -10.88 -8.11
CA PHE A 93 -4.37 -9.73 -8.56
C PHE A 93 -2.90 -9.90 -8.22
N TYR A 94 -2.05 -9.15 -8.91
CA TYR A 94 -0.62 -9.13 -8.64
C TYR A 94 -0.27 -7.97 -7.72
N PHE A 95 0.69 -8.20 -6.83
CA PHE A 95 1.16 -7.18 -5.90
C PHE A 95 2.62 -7.39 -5.53
N ARG A 96 3.22 -6.35 -4.94
CA ARG A 96 4.52 -6.40 -4.26
C ARG A 96 4.37 -5.87 -2.85
N VAL A 97 5.17 -6.41 -1.93
CA VAL A 97 5.26 -5.89 -0.56
C VAL A 97 5.92 -4.51 -0.59
N THR A 98 5.40 -3.58 0.20
CA THR A 98 5.91 -2.21 0.29
C THR A 98 6.05 -1.78 1.75
N THR A 99 6.76 -0.67 1.98
CA THR A 99 6.85 0.00 3.29
C THR A 99 6.02 1.28 3.36
N ARG A 100 5.17 1.50 2.34
CA ARG A 100 4.25 2.63 2.24
C ARG A 100 2.97 2.32 3.00
N VAL A 101 2.88 2.79 4.24
CA VAL A 101 1.68 2.70 5.10
C VAL A 101 1.07 4.07 5.40
N ASN A 102 1.78 5.15 5.07
CA ASN A 102 1.43 6.50 5.50
C ASN A 102 0.68 7.24 4.40
N GLU A 103 -0.63 7.02 4.34
CA GLU A 103 -1.55 7.93 3.68
C GLU A 103 -2.70 8.23 4.65
N THR A 104 -3.15 9.49 4.67
CA THR A 104 -4.24 9.95 5.53
C THR A 104 -5.54 9.27 5.10
N CYS A 105 -5.79 8.08 5.64
CA CYS A 105 -6.93 7.26 5.28
C CYS A 105 -8.14 7.71 6.10
N ALA A 106 -9.28 7.97 5.45
CA ALA A 106 -10.51 8.25 6.17
C ALA A 106 -10.89 7.02 6.99
N THR A 107 -10.83 7.13 8.31
CA THR A 107 -11.16 6.04 9.22
C THR A 107 -12.64 6.10 9.58
N CYS A 108 -13.32 4.96 9.56
CA CYS A 108 -14.60 4.80 10.23
C CYS A 108 -14.44 3.91 11.47
N LEU A 109 -15.31 4.14 12.47
CA LEU A 109 -15.22 3.49 13.78
C LEU A 109 -15.72 2.04 13.77
N ALA A 110 -16.27 1.56 12.65
CA ALA A 110 -16.77 0.20 12.56
C ALA A 110 -15.63 -0.79 12.27
N TYR A 111 -15.75 -1.98 12.83
CA TYR A 111 -14.73 -3.01 12.79
C TYR A 111 -15.26 -4.28 12.13
N TYR A 112 -14.47 -4.86 11.22
CA TYR A 112 -14.65 -6.23 10.75
C TYR A 112 -13.41 -7.05 11.12
N PRO A 113 -13.56 -8.30 11.56
CA PRO A 113 -12.43 -9.17 11.91
C PRO A 113 -11.46 -9.37 10.75
N THR A 114 -10.17 -9.34 11.03
CA THR A 114 -9.10 -9.62 10.06
C THR A 114 -8.04 -10.51 10.71
N PRO A 115 -7.11 -11.08 9.93
CA PRO A 115 -5.86 -11.61 10.47
C PRO A 115 -5.15 -10.58 11.38
N GLN A 116 -4.40 -11.09 12.35
CA GLN A 116 -3.49 -10.32 13.21
C GLN A 116 -2.25 -9.88 12.42
N THR A 117 -1.76 -10.74 11.54
CA THR A 117 -0.64 -10.42 10.63
C THR A 117 -1.08 -9.39 9.60
N ALA A 118 -0.25 -8.38 9.36
CA ALA A 118 -0.57 -7.29 8.46
C ALA A 118 0.60 -6.94 7.52
N LEU A 119 0.29 -6.74 6.25
CA LEU A 119 1.26 -6.37 5.22
C LEU A 119 0.77 -5.17 4.43
N ALA A 120 1.69 -4.25 4.15
CA ALA A 120 1.46 -3.21 3.17
C ALA A 120 1.86 -3.72 1.78
N ILE A 121 1.00 -3.49 0.79
CA ILE A 121 1.24 -3.94 -0.58
C ILE A 121 1.02 -2.80 -1.58
N GLN A 122 1.62 -2.94 -2.75
CA GLN A 122 1.28 -2.16 -3.93
C GLN A 122 0.76 -3.11 -5.00
N VAL A 123 -0.44 -2.82 -5.49
CA VAL A 123 -1.06 -3.55 -6.60
C VAL A 123 -0.44 -3.08 -7.91
N GLU A 124 -0.28 -4.01 -8.85
CA GLU A 124 0.27 -3.79 -10.19
C GLU A 124 -0.83 -3.71 -11.26
#